data_AF-A0A816BNA7-F1
#
_entry.id   AF-A0A816BNA7-F1
#
_cell.length_a   1.000
_cell.length_b   1.000
_cell.length_c   1.000
_cell.angle_alpha   90.00
_cell.angle_beta   90.00
_cell.angle_gamma   90.00
#
_symmetry.space_group_name_H-M   'P 1'
#
loop_
_entity.id
_entity.type
_entity.pdbx_description
1 polymer ?
#
loop_
_entity_poly.entity_id
_entity_poly.type
_entity_poly.pdbx_seq_one_letter_code
_entity_poly.pdbx_strand_id
1 'polypeptide(L)'
;SFHITMHQDNNPNPNEQQSSQHHTSTSSQYRHSSSTLPSSISSNSYSSNSNRSTQHQSRSYNPSNMEVSRSLSNRSTLMLAQAGNSSTERQDGNRRYDHHTQHSTSTHHMHPKLHPQQHLYSRSEVDCPIAEGSKRTRWLKAGEKARENQQLVNNIAPFNWPSSHYGQIIYIDKATSNDVLENLLNRIKDVQVFTIDTESENRKSTSSATKQQQIPAIIQIQAIHNEQLATVFIIEAQHLPSPSSQCFESIKTLCHRIFSVNSIILAWGDPVKELAPFFFTNLFNINDVNDPSNKCDLQKLFTRFWNARHPHTSECLRHLNTLKKPDLHGLELICHALTDDLEDDDITYNINEDINDNRNGCICPDSDRPYKQNKTLWSLQKAIHAAFNMALSKELRLNNWTCGLDPELRTWSTPQDIYTRKRMADYAIHDVFGPTHIFFYLSTKMSLCSVSGLQSLKLPDSSPFPSSSPDNDNNNNTDMLDRQQKQKPSFFILSDSHGKFIQPSSTPNYTTYITSIPGLRWYDNKHIELSAIDLIKKPEITSFLSSCSVLVLLIGTNSTRSTAATQIIQQVQHLIENVRHDYKHLNDYQNLAVVLT
;
A
#
# COMPACT_ATOMS: atom_id res chain seq x y z
N SER A 1 14.06 -23.51 -39.47
CA SER A 1 15.39 -22.90 -39.59
C SER A 1 15.69 -22.14 -38.31
N PHE A 2 16.72 -22.52 -37.56
CA PHE A 2 17.04 -21.85 -36.29
C PHE A 2 17.90 -20.60 -36.55
N HIS A 3 17.46 -19.45 -36.03
CA HIS A 3 18.30 -18.25 -35.93
C HIS A 3 18.74 -18.10 -34.47
N ILE A 4 20.01 -18.37 -34.21
CA ILE A 4 20.64 -18.13 -32.91
C ILE A 4 21.39 -16.80 -33.01
N THR A 5 20.94 -15.80 -32.27
CA THR A 5 21.64 -14.51 -32.17
C THR A 5 22.54 -14.53 -30.93
N MET A 6 23.81 -14.89 -31.11
CA MET A 6 24.82 -14.70 -30.06
C MET A 6 25.46 -13.33 -30.22
N HIS A 7 25.29 -12.46 -29.22
CA HIS A 7 26.10 -11.25 -29.10
C HIS A 7 27.47 -11.60 -28.51
N GLN A 8 28.54 -11.31 -29.25
CA GLN A 8 29.91 -11.32 -28.73
C GLN A 8 30.30 -9.90 -28.33
N ASP A 9 30.50 -9.67 -27.04
CA ASP A 9 31.13 -8.43 -26.55
C ASP A 9 32.64 -8.50 -26.80
N ASN A 10 33.11 -7.69 -27.75
CA ASN A 10 34.54 -7.56 -28.03
C ASN A 10 35.20 -6.59 -27.04
N ASN A 11 36.17 -7.11 -26.30
CA ASN A 11 36.98 -6.41 -25.33
C ASN A 11 38.21 -5.75 -26.00
N PRO A 12 38.42 -4.43 -25.93
CA PRO A 12 39.65 -3.79 -26.40
C PRO A 12 40.64 -3.55 -25.25
N ASN A 13 41.86 -4.07 -25.42
CA ASN A 13 43.00 -3.85 -24.52
C ASN A 13 43.54 -2.40 -24.66
N PRO A 14 44.19 -1.79 -23.64
CA PRO A 14 44.55 -0.38 -23.66
C PRO A 14 45.94 -0.14 -24.30
N ASN A 15 46.04 0.88 -25.14
CA ASN A 15 47.19 1.78 -25.33
C ASN A 15 46.97 2.63 -26.58
N GLU A 16 46.79 3.95 -26.43
CA GLU A 16 47.59 4.98 -27.13
C GLU A 16 47.20 6.39 -26.67
N GLN A 17 48.13 7.33 -26.81
CA GLN A 17 47.98 8.71 -26.37
C GLN A 17 47.76 9.68 -27.56
N GLN A 18 47.32 10.89 -27.22
CA GLN A 18 47.53 12.18 -27.93
C GLN A 18 46.49 12.71 -28.93
N SER A 19 46.43 14.05 -28.88
CA SER A 19 45.97 15.01 -29.90
C SER A 19 44.49 15.07 -30.29
N SER A 20 43.78 15.92 -29.54
CA SER A 20 42.96 17.02 -30.05
C SER A 20 42.90 17.27 -31.58
N GLN A 21 41.68 17.39 -32.10
CA GLN A 21 41.34 18.44 -33.08
C GLN A 21 39.84 18.80 -33.04
N HIS A 22 39.53 20.09 -33.22
CA HIS A 22 38.19 20.57 -33.53
C HIS A 22 37.82 20.17 -34.97
N HIS A 23 36.55 19.88 -35.23
CA HIS A 23 35.80 20.63 -36.26
C HIS A 23 34.28 20.50 -36.09
N THR A 24 33.60 21.61 -36.37
CA THR A 24 32.15 21.72 -36.56
C THR A 24 31.70 21.04 -37.85
N SER A 25 30.40 20.68 -37.97
CA SER A 25 29.43 21.25 -38.94
C SER A 25 28.13 20.41 -39.05
N THR A 26 26.98 21.08 -39.18
CA THR A 26 25.83 20.86 -40.12
C THR A 26 25.39 19.43 -40.54
N SER A 27 24.15 19.13 -40.96
CA SER A 27 22.81 19.76 -40.90
C SER A 27 21.83 18.86 -41.69
N SER A 28 20.62 18.61 -41.19
CA SER A 28 19.47 18.05 -41.94
C SER A 28 18.28 18.11 -40.97
N GLN A 29 17.19 18.88 -41.13
CA GLN A 29 16.39 19.28 -42.30
C GLN A 29 15.77 18.12 -43.09
N TYR A 30 14.64 17.62 -42.58
CA TYR A 30 13.57 17.06 -43.40
C TYR A 30 12.35 17.99 -43.38
N ARG A 31 11.76 18.23 -44.56
CA ARG A 31 10.61 19.11 -44.78
C ARG A 31 9.29 18.33 -44.87
N HIS A 32 8.23 19.02 -44.48
CA HIS A 32 6.83 18.94 -44.90
C HIS A 32 6.34 17.79 -45.81
N SER A 33 5.18 17.25 -45.44
CA SER A 33 4.11 16.93 -46.38
C SER A 33 2.77 17.31 -45.76
N SER A 34 1.97 18.12 -46.47
CA SER A 34 0.66 18.64 -46.02
C SER A 34 -0.38 18.41 -47.12
N SER A 35 -1.49 17.73 -46.82
CA SER A 35 -2.73 17.63 -47.64
C SER A 35 -3.63 16.55 -47.04
N THR A 36 -4.97 16.55 -47.07
CA THR A 36 -6.01 17.56 -47.39
C THR A 36 -7.36 17.00 -46.86
N LEU A 37 -8.33 17.85 -46.57
CA LEU A 37 -9.74 17.45 -46.37
C LEU A 37 -10.36 16.92 -47.68
N PRO A 38 -11.51 16.25 -47.61
CA PRO A 38 -12.70 16.90 -48.15
C PRO A 38 -13.95 16.79 -47.26
N SER A 39 -14.94 17.65 -47.56
CA SER A 39 -16.18 17.85 -46.80
C SER A 39 -17.41 17.93 -47.72
N SER A 40 -18.49 17.20 -47.39
CA SER A 40 -19.87 17.42 -47.86
C SER A 40 -20.82 16.53 -47.03
N ILE A 41 -21.83 17.03 -46.29
CA ILE A 41 -23.16 17.52 -46.77
C ILE A 41 -24.01 16.32 -47.28
N SER A 42 -25.25 16.02 -46.82
CA SER A 42 -26.40 16.88 -46.45
C SER A 42 -27.48 16.23 -45.53
N SER A 43 -28.33 17.06 -44.87
CA SER A 43 -29.82 16.92 -44.66
C SER A 43 -30.44 15.61 -44.10
N ASN A 44 -31.52 15.53 -43.30
CA ASN A 44 -32.57 16.40 -42.70
C ASN A 44 -33.45 15.46 -41.79
N SER A 45 -34.48 15.80 -41.01
CA SER A 45 -35.03 17.00 -40.31
C SER A 45 -36.31 16.59 -39.56
N TYR A 46 -36.68 17.16 -38.39
CA TYR A 46 -37.94 17.91 -38.17
C TYR A 46 -38.10 18.48 -36.73
N SER A 47 -38.94 19.53 -36.64
CA SER A 47 -39.53 20.27 -35.49
C SER A 47 -39.87 19.49 -34.19
N SER A 48 -40.07 20.09 -33.00
CA SER A 48 -40.85 21.34 -32.77
C SER A 48 -40.65 22.10 -31.43
N ASN A 49 -40.63 23.43 -31.53
CA ASN A 49 -41.10 24.51 -30.62
C ASN A 49 -41.53 24.21 -29.16
N SER A 50 -41.08 25.06 -28.24
CA SER A 50 -41.95 26.11 -27.64
C SER A 50 -41.16 27.22 -26.93
N ASN A 51 -41.75 28.42 -26.85
CA ASN A 51 -41.10 29.66 -26.40
C ASN A 51 -41.29 29.93 -24.91
N ARG A 52 -40.29 30.56 -24.25
CA ARG A 52 -40.55 31.86 -23.60
C ARG A 52 -39.29 32.70 -23.35
N SER A 53 -39.49 34.00 -23.45
CA SER A 53 -38.50 35.07 -23.39
C SER A 53 -38.46 35.79 -22.05
N THR A 54 -37.26 36.17 -21.61
CA THR A 54 -37.07 37.40 -20.79
C THR A 54 -35.72 38.02 -21.12
N GLN A 55 -35.73 39.33 -21.43
CA GLN A 55 -34.52 40.12 -21.65
C GLN A 55 -33.90 40.51 -20.31
N HIS A 56 -32.57 40.56 -20.23
CA HIS A 56 -31.89 41.59 -19.45
C HIS A 56 -30.55 41.95 -20.08
N GLN A 57 -30.39 43.22 -20.44
CA GLN A 57 -29.10 43.80 -20.82
C GLN A 57 -28.26 44.09 -19.57
N SER A 58 -26.94 43.88 -19.62
CA SER A 58 -25.96 44.82 -19.04
C SER A 58 -24.50 44.49 -19.36
N ARG A 59 -23.87 45.43 -20.08
CA ARG A 59 -22.48 45.92 -19.94
C ARG A 59 -21.34 44.90 -19.79
N SER A 60 -20.57 44.80 -20.88
CA SER A 60 -19.14 44.50 -20.84
C SER A 60 -18.36 45.55 -20.04
N TYR A 61 -17.34 45.10 -19.31
CA TYR A 61 -16.23 45.96 -18.86
C TYR A 61 -14.91 45.23 -19.09
N ASN A 62 -14.06 45.86 -19.88
CA ASN A 62 -12.64 45.54 -20.03
C ASN A 62 -11.89 46.50 -19.08
N PRO A 63 -10.78 46.09 -18.45
CA PRO A 63 -9.55 46.79 -18.80
C PRO A 63 -8.29 45.93 -18.82
N SER A 64 -7.36 46.33 -19.67
CA SER A 64 -5.99 45.82 -19.75
C SER A 64 -4.98 46.78 -19.09
N ASN A 65 -3.77 46.24 -18.83
CA ASN A 65 -2.50 46.92 -18.56
C ASN A 65 -2.32 47.70 -17.24
N MET A 66 -1.39 47.22 -16.41
CA MET A 66 -0.28 48.02 -15.87
C MET A 66 0.96 47.14 -15.66
N GLU A 67 2.00 47.34 -16.47
CA GLU A 67 3.37 46.99 -16.10
C GLU A 67 3.98 48.12 -15.26
N VAL A 68 4.58 47.81 -14.11
CA VAL A 68 5.62 48.68 -13.50
C VAL A 68 6.69 47.80 -12.85
N SER A 69 7.93 47.94 -13.32
CA SER A 69 9.12 47.32 -12.74
C SER A 69 9.68 48.11 -11.55
N ARG A 70 10.21 47.41 -10.54
CA ARG A 70 11.27 47.82 -9.58
C ARG A 70 11.53 46.60 -8.65
N SER A 71 12.68 45.91 -8.67
CA SER A 71 14.04 46.32 -8.28
C SER A 71 14.17 46.79 -6.82
N LEU A 72 14.87 46.01 -5.98
CA LEU A 72 15.60 46.32 -4.73
C LEU A 72 15.92 44.95 -4.09
N SER A 73 17.10 44.34 -4.24
CA SER A 73 18.41 44.65 -3.63
C SER A 73 18.45 44.60 -2.09
N ASN A 74 19.03 43.50 -1.57
CA ASN A 74 19.88 43.38 -0.38
C ASN A 74 19.74 44.42 0.76
N ARG A 75 19.44 43.95 1.96
CA ARG A 75 20.47 43.88 3.04
C ARG A 75 20.06 43.02 4.24
N SER A 76 20.93 42.08 4.58
CA SER A 76 20.97 41.43 5.89
C SER A 76 21.72 42.32 6.89
N THR A 77 21.21 42.44 8.12
CA THR A 77 22.01 42.87 9.28
C THR A 77 21.53 42.15 10.54
N LEU A 78 22.40 41.31 11.13
CA LEU A 78 22.25 40.83 12.51
C LEU A 78 22.46 42.00 13.49
N MET A 79 21.77 41.98 14.62
CA MET A 79 22.29 42.50 15.90
C MET A 79 21.73 41.65 17.06
N LEU A 80 22.62 41.15 17.92
CA LEU A 80 22.27 40.66 19.25
C LEU A 80 22.22 41.83 20.24
N ALA A 81 21.34 41.75 21.24
CA ALA A 81 21.53 42.20 22.63
C ALA A 81 20.21 41.97 23.38
N GLN A 82 20.12 40.96 24.26
CA GLN A 82 20.49 40.97 25.68
C GLN A 82 19.31 41.31 26.59
N ALA A 83 19.17 40.51 27.65
CA ALA A 83 18.10 40.64 28.64
C ALA A 83 18.44 41.67 29.72
N GLY A 84 17.43 42.38 30.21
CA GLY A 84 17.48 43.18 31.43
C GLY A 84 16.30 42.83 32.33
N ASN A 85 16.58 42.29 33.52
CA ASN A 85 15.57 42.14 34.57
C ASN A 85 15.35 43.49 35.26
N SER A 86 14.09 43.85 35.50
CA SER A 86 13.74 44.78 36.59
C SER A 86 12.33 44.51 37.10
N SER A 87 12.26 44.04 38.34
CA SER A 87 11.06 43.91 39.15
C SER A 87 10.66 45.24 39.79
N THR A 88 9.36 45.58 39.82
CA THR A 88 8.81 46.45 40.87
C THR A 88 7.31 46.22 41.09
N GLU A 89 6.98 46.02 42.37
CA GLU A 89 5.80 46.48 43.11
C GLU A 89 4.43 46.59 42.40
N ARG A 90 3.47 45.79 42.89
CA ARG A 90 2.03 46.07 42.77
C ARG A 90 1.56 46.85 43.98
N GLN A 91 0.94 48.01 43.74
CA GLN A 91 0.03 48.65 44.70
C GLN A 91 -1.41 48.19 44.42
N ASP A 92 -2.19 48.02 45.49
CA ASP A 92 -3.61 47.70 45.38
C ASP A 92 -4.42 48.87 44.80
N GLY A 93 -5.15 48.61 43.71
CA GLY A 93 -5.90 49.61 42.96
C GLY A 93 -7.27 49.09 42.55
N ASN A 94 -8.23 49.17 43.47
CA ASN A 94 -9.59 48.67 43.29
C ASN A 94 -10.34 49.48 42.20
N ARG A 95 -10.51 48.91 41.00
CA ARG A 95 -11.35 49.49 39.92
C ARG A 95 -12.21 48.43 39.25
N ARG A 96 -13.53 48.67 39.25
CA ARG A 96 -14.51 47.97 38.41
C ARG A 96 -14.11 48.12 36.94
N TYR A 97 -14.25 47.04 36.18
CA TYR A 97 -14.18 47.05 34.72
C TYR A 97 -15.47 46.44 34.15
N ASP A 98 -16.05 47.14 33.18
CA ASP A 98 -17.16 46.64 32.39
C ASP A 98 -16.72 45.50 31.48
N HIS A 99 -17.50 44.42 31.43
CA HIS A 99 -17.24 43.27 30.57
C HIS A 99 -17.62 43.56 29.11
N HIS A 100 -16.74 44.24 28.37
CA HIS A 100 -16.71 44.12 26.90
C HIS A 100 -15.74 43.02 26.48
N THR A 101 -16.29 41.81 26.31
CA THR A 101 -15.57 40.63 25.82
C THR A 101 -15.25 40.77 24.33
N GLN A 102 -14.17 41.49 24.01
CA GLN A 102 -13.55 41.38 22.69
C GLN A 102 -12.89 40.01 22.57
N HIS A 103 -13.57 39.08 21.88
CA HIS A 103 -12.96 37.83 21.45
C HIS A 103 -11.89 38.14 20.39
N SER A 104 -10.65 38.36 20.81
CA SER A 104 -9.52 38.39 19.89
C SER A 104 -9.29 36.98 19.34
N THR A 105 -9.77 36.74 18.12
CA THR A 105 -9.45 35.54 17.34
C THR A 105 -8.00 35.61 16.87
N SER A 106 -7.06 35.45 17.80
CA SER A 106 -5.64 35.20 17.49
C SER A 106 -5.54 33.83 16.84
N THR A 107 -5.69 33.80 15.51
CA THR A 107 -5.35 32.66 14.68
C THR A 107 -3.84 32.53 14.64
N HIS A 108 -3.26 31.99 15.72
CA HIS A 108 -1.90 31.49 15.72
C HIS A 108 -1.79 30.38 14.67
N HIS A 109 -1.36 30.74 13.47
CA HIS A 109 -0.98 29.80 12.44
C HIS A 109 0.17 28.94 12.96
N MET A 110 -0.16 27.74 13.46
CA MET A 110 0.83 26.73 13.80
C MET A 110 1.42 26.22 12.49
N HIS A 111 2.54 26.83 12.08
CA HIS A 111 3.31 26.39 10.92
C HIS A 111 3.69 24.90 11.04
N PRO A 112 3.80 24.17 9.92
CA PRO A 112 4.31 22.81 9.92
C PRO A 112 5.64 22.69 10.66
N LYS A 113 5.71 21.75 11.58
CA LYS A 113 6.98 21.37 12.23
C LYS A 113 7.77 20.54 11.23
N LEU A 114 8.67 21.17 10.48
CA LEU A 114 9.41 20.51 9.40
C LEU A 114 10.16 19.23 9.82
N HIS A 115 10.50 19.11 11.11
CA HIS A 115 10.86 17.84 11.72
C HIS A 115 10.29 17.73 13.15
N PRO A 116 9.08 17.17 13.36
CA PRO A 116 8.54 16.99 14.70
C PRO A 116 9.42 16.04 15.53
N GLN A 117 10.15 15.16 14.83
CA GLN A 117 11.02 14.14 15.41
C GLN A 117 12.47 14.60 15.66
N GLN A 118 12.95 15.72 15.10
CA GLN A 118 14.27 16.25 15.50
C GLN A 118 14.30 16.58 16.99
N HIS A 119 13.22 17.18 17.51
CA HIS A 119 13.06 17.36 18.94
C HIS A 119 12.93 16.05 19.73
N LEU A 120 12.60 14.91 19.12
CA LEU A 120 12.58 13.59 19.77
C LEU A 120 13.97 12.93 19.77
N TYR A 121 14.74 13.08 18.69
CA TYR A 121 16.09 12.53 18.57
C TYR A 121 17.09 13.17 19.54
N SER A 122 16.91 14.46 19.86
CA SER A 122 17.78 15.19 20.78
C SER A 122 17.46 14.99 22.27
N ARG A 123 16.62 14.00 22.64
CA ARG A 123 16.21 13.77 24.04
C ARG A 123 17.05 12.70 24.69
N SER A 124 18.16 13.12 25.31
CA SER A 124 18.91 12.24 26.20
C SER A 124 18.24 12.14 27.58
N GLU A 125 18.73 11.23 28.43
CA GLU A 125 18.33 11.17 29.83
C GLU A 125 18.66 12.45 30.62
N VAL A 126 19.68 13.19 30.16
CA VAL A 126 20.23 14.42 30.75
C VAL A 126 19.35 15.64 30.45
N ASP A 127 18.72 15.69 29.27
CA ASP A 127 17.90 16.82 28.81
C ASP A 127 16.42 16.75 29.27
N CYS A 128 16.04 15.66 29.95
CA CYS A 128 14.67 15.47 30.41
C CYS A 128 14.54 15.89 31.88
N PRO A 129 13.69 16.89 32.21
CA PRO A 129 13.49 17.31 33.60
C PRO A 129 13.02 16.15 34.47
N ILE A 130 13.50 16.12 35.72
CA ILE A 130 13.19 15.09 36.72
C ILE A 130 11.77 15.30 37.25
N ALA A 131 10.78 15.02 36.41
CA ALA A 131 9.40 14.83 36.83
C ALA A 131 9.20 13.34 37.17
N GLU A 132 8.72 13.07 38.38
CA GLU A 132 8.50 11.70 38.87
C GLU A 132 7.49 10.93 38.00
N GLY A 133 7.78 9.65 37.78
CA GLY A 133 6.84 8.68 37.22
C GLY A 133 6.67 8.66 35.69
N SER A 134 5.58 8.02 35.27
CA SER A 134 5.37 7.41 33.95
C SER A 134 5.52 8.34 32.73
N LYS A 135 5.43 9.66 32.91
CA LYS A 135 5.59 10.64 31.82
C LYS A 135 7.02 10.63 31.26
N ARG A 136 8.06 10.65 32.11
CA ARG A 136 9.47 10.59 31.69
C ARG A 136 9.75 9.30 30.92
N THR A 137 9.29 8.16 31.45
CA THR A 137 9.44 6.84 30.82
C THR A 137 8.76 6.76 29.44
N ARG A 138 7.53 7.26 29.29
CA ARG A 138 6.85 7.32 27.98
C ARG A 138 7.60 8.20 26.98
N TRP A 139 8.18 9.32 27.46
CA TRP A 139 8.90 10.29 26.63
C TRP A 139 10.22 9.72 26.09
N LEU A 140 11.00 9.06 26.96
CA LEU A 140 12.25 8.38 26.58
C LEU A 140 11.97 7.21 25.62
N LYS A 141 10.98 6.34 25.92
CA LYS A 141 10.57 5.25 25.03
C LYS A 141 10.11 5.75 23.64
N ALA A 142 9.48 6.92 23.56
CA ALA A 142 9.09 7.52 22.29
C ALA A 142 10.31 8.06 21.49
N GLY A 143 11.29 8.67 22.17
CA GLY A 143 12.55 9.11 21.55
C GLY A 143 13.38 7.95 21.03
N GLU A 144 13.52 6.89 21.84
CA GLU A 144 14.21 5.66 21.46
C GLU A 144 13.56 4.98 20.25
N LYS A 145 12.23 4.79 20.25
CA LYS A 145 11.50 4.24 19.11
C LYS A 145 11.62 5.09 17.84
N ALA A 146 11.67 6.42 17.98
CA ALA A 146 11.93 7.31 16.84
C ALA A 146 13.35 7.09 16.28
N ARG A 147 14.36 6.99 17.16
CA ARG A 147 15.75 6.69 16.79
C ARG A 147 15.90 5.32 16.12
N GLU A 148 15.26 4.26 16.64
CA GLU A 148 15.20 2.94 16.00
C GLU A 148 14.64 3.04 14.57
N ASN A 149 13.51 3.72 14.40
CA ASN A 149 12.89 3.91 13.09
C ASN A 149 13.82 4.67 12.13
N GLN A 150 14.49 5.74 12.59
CA GLN A 150 15.43 6.49 11.77
C GLN A 150 16.65 5.66 11.37
N GLN A 151 17.17 4.81 12.27
CA GLN A 151 18.25 3.88 11.95
C GLN A 151 17.82 2.85 10.90
N LEU A 152 16.61 2.29 11.00
CA LEU A 152 16.05 1.40 9.98
C LEU A 152 15.92 2.11 8.62
N VAL A 153 15.36 3.33 8.58
CA VAL A 153 15.21 4.12 7.33
C VAL A 153 16.56 4.50 6.72
N ASN A 154 17.60 4.74 7.52
CA ASN A 154 18.93 5.06 7.02
C ASN A 154 19.70 3.85 6.50
N ASN A 155 19.45 2.66 7.05
CA ASN A 155 20.27 1.46 6.81
C ASN A 155 19.62 0.45 5.85
N ILE A 156 18.33 0.60 5.53
CA ILE A 156 17.51 -0.39 4.82
C ILE A 156 16.72 0.32 3.71
N ALA A 157 16.46 -0.39 2.61
CA ALA A 157 15.65 0.12 1.52
C ALA A 157 14.27 0.62 2.01
N PRO A 158 13.81 1.81 1.60
CA PRO A 158 12.52 2.33 2.00
C PRO A 158 11.38 1.48 1.43
N PHE A 159 10.33 1.27 2.24
CA PHE A 159 9.08 0.70 1.78
C PHE A 159 8.35 1.74 0.92
N ASN A 160 8.36 1.54 -0.40
CA ASN A 160 7.69 2.39 -1.36
C ASN A 160 6.74 1.54 -2.20
N TRP A 161 5.47 1.94 -2.29
CA TRP A 161 4.52 1.33 -3.22
C TRP A 161 4.48 2.10 -4.56
N PRO A 162 4.57 1.44 -5.72
CA PRO A 162 4.57 2.13 -7.02
C PRO A 162 3.28 2.93 -7.25
N SER A 163 3.40 4.19 -7.66
CA SER A 163 2.25 5.04 -8.00
C SER A 163 1.46 4.54 -9.21
N SER A 164 2.09 3.76 -10.08
CA SER A 164 1.42 3.03 -11.17
C SER A 164 0.33 2.05 -10.70
N HIS A 165 0.38 1.59 -9.44
CA HIS A 165 -0.59 0.62 -8.90
C HIS A 165 -1.87 1.28 -8.35
N TYR A 166 -1.91 2.61 -8.14
CA TYR A 166 -3.11 3.31 -7.65
C TYR A 166 -3.52 4.54 -8.47
N GLY A 167 -2.59 5.15 -9.20
CA GLY A 167 -2.82 6.33 -10.01
C GLY A 167 -2.89 7.60 -9.18
N GLN A 168 -3.83 8.49 -9.49
CA GLN A 168 -4.05 9.73 -8.74
C GLN A 168 -4.79 9.45 -7.43
N ILE A 169 -4.31 10.07 -6.33
CA ILE A 169 -4.99 10.11 -5.03
C ILE A 169 -6.24 10.97 -5.18
N ILE A 170 -7.39 10.47 -4.72
CA ILE A 170 -8.63 11.26 -4.67
C ILE A 170 -8.80 11.80 -3.25
N TYR A 171 -8.84 13.12 -3.09
CA TYR A 171 -9.16 13.75 -1.81
C TYR A 171 -10.68 13.95 -1.70
N ILE A 172 -11.20 13.76 -0.49
CA ILE A 172 -12.64 13.79 -0.19
C ILE A 172 -12.90 14.77 0.95
N ASP A 173 -13.41 15.94 0.57
CA ASP A 173 -13.74 17.06 1.45
C ASP A 173 -14.85 17.95 0.82
N LYS A 174 -15.07 19.15 1.38
CA LYS A 174 -16.08 20.12 0.92
C LYS A 174 -15.86 20.68 -0.51
N ALA A 175 -14.68 20.56 -1.09
CA ALA A 175 -14.38 20.97 -2.47
C ALA A 175 -14.68 19.85 -3.48
N THR A 176 -14.75 18.59 -3.04
CA THR A 176 -15.02 17.44 -3.90
C THR A 176 -16.40 17.55 -4.56
N SER A 177 -16.45 17.43 -5.88
CA SER A 177 -17.69 17.45 -6.65
C SER A 177 -18.43 16.11 -6.60
N ASN A 178 -19.75 16.15 -6.79
CA ASN A 178 -20.56 14.94 -6.88
C ASN A 178 -20.09 14.01 -8.02
N ASP A 179 -19.69 14.56 -9.17
CA ASP A 179 -19.14 13.81 -10.30
C ASP A 179 -17.91 12.96 -9.89
N VAL A 180 -17.03 13.50 -9.04
CA VAL A 180 -15.86 12.75 -8.54
C VAL A 180 -16.30 11.63 -7.60
N LEU A 181 -17.30 11.87 -6.75
CA LEU A 181 -17.85 10.86 -5.84
C LEU A 181 -18.61 9.76 -6.58
N GLU A 182 -19.40 10.09 -7.60
CA GLU A 182 -20.09 9.12 -8.46
C GLU A 182 -19.11 8.28 -9.27
N ASN A 183 -18.07 8.90 -9.84
CA ASN A 183 -17.00 8.17 -10.52
C ASN A 183 -16.22 7.24 -9.57
N LEU A 184 -15.98 7.68 -8.33
CA LEU A 184 -15.33 6.85 -7.32
C LEU A 184 -16.22 5.67 -6.89
N LEU A 185 -17.50 5.92 -6.59
CA LEU A 185 -18.50 4.89 -6.30
C LEU A 185 -18.56 3.84 -7.41
N ASN A 186 -18.66 4.27 -8.67
CA ASN A 186 -18.64 3.40 -9.84
C ASN A 186 -17.33 2.61 -9.96
N ARG A 187 -16.17 3.22 -9.66
CA ARG A 187 -14.87 2.56 -9.70
C ARG A 187 -14.70 1.52 -8.60
N ILE A 188 -15.29 1.71 -7.40
CA ILE A 188 -15.18 0.74 -6.28
C ILE A 188 -16.39 -0.19 -6.15
N LYS A 189 -17.39 -0.11 -7.04
CA LYS A 189 -18.67 -0.82 -6.89
C LYS A 189 -18.53 -2.34 -6.72
N ASP A 190 -17.52 -2.93 -7.37
CA ASP A 190 -17.23 -4.38 -7.36
C ASP A 190 -16.12 -4.76 -6.36
N VAL A 191 -15.53 -3.80 -5.64
CA VAL A 191 -14.49 -4.05 -4.64
C VAL A 191 -15.11 -4.61 -3.36
N GLN A 192 -14.46 -5.64 -2.81
CA GLN A 192 -14.83 -6.24 -1.52
C GLN A 192 -13.77 -6.01 -0.44
N VAL A 193 -12.49 -5.86 -0.79
CA VAL A 193 -11.42 -5.70 0.22
C VAL A 193 -10.93 -4.26 0.25
N PHE A 194 -10.94 -3.67 1.44
CA PHE A 194 -10.50 -2.32 1.71
C PHE A 194 -9.46 -2.34 2.83
N THR A 195 -8.34 -1.65 2.66
CA THR A 195 -7.44 -1.37 3.77
C THR A 195 -7.67 0.06 4.24
N ILE A 196 -7.70 0.25 5.56
CA ILE A 196 -7.83 1.55 6.20
C ILE A 196 -6.66 1.82 7.14
N ASP A 197 -6.39 3.11 7.32
CA ASP A 197 -5.53 3.68 8.37
C ASP A 197 -6.15 5.04 8.76
N THR A 198 -5.82 5.58 9.93
CA THR A 198 -6.25 6.94 10.29
C THR A 198 -5.11 7.77 10.89
N GLU A 199 -5.24 9.09 10.77
CA GLU A 199 -4.44 10.01 11.57
C GLU A 199 -5.35 10.99 12.32
N SER A 200 -4.98 11.28 13.57
CA SER A 200 -5.75 12.11 14.50
C SER A 200 -4.84 13.05 15.29
N GLU A 201 -5.28 14.29 15.50
CA GLU A 201 -4.53 15.29 16.25
C GLU A 201 -4.88 15.28 17.74
N ASN A 202 -3.86 15.16 18.60
CA ASN A 202 -4.03 15.14 20.05
C ASN A 202 -4.18 16.57 20.59
N ARG A 203 -5.41 17.07 20.80
CA ARG A 203 -5.61 18.37 21.45
C ARG A 203 -5.31 18.26 22.95
N LYS A 204 -4.35 19.06 23.41
CA LYS A 204 -4.19 19.31 24.85
C LYS A 204 -5.30 20.27 25.28
N SER A 205 -6.31 19.77 25.99
CA SER A 205 -7.23 20.64 26.72
C SER A 205 -6.43 21.52 27.68
N THR A 206 -6.62 22.84 27.60
CA THR A 206 -5.90 23.82 28.43
C THR A 206 -6.55 24.04 29.79
N SER A 207 -7.79 23.56 30.00
CA SER A 207 -8.64 23.96 31.13
C SER A 207 -8.97 22.86 32.15
N SER A 208 -8.72 21.57 31.87
CA SER A 208 -8.91 20.50 32.85
C SER A 208 -8.09 19.24 32.56
N ALA A 209 -7.76 18.49 33.61
CA ALA A 209 -7.03 17.22 33.52
C ALA A 209 -7.87 16.03 32.99
N THR A 210 -9.07 16.28 32.46
CA THR A 210 -10.05 15.25 32.08
C THR A 210 -9.99 14.95 30.59
N LYS A 211 -9.48 13.76 30.25
CA LYS A 211 -9.46 13.09 28.93
C LYS A 211 -8.84 13.91 27.78
N GLN A 212 -7.76 13.40 27.20
CA GLN A 212 -7.26 13.90 25.91
C GLN A 212 -8.29 13.56 24.83
N GLN A 213 -8.87 14.57 24.20
CA GLN A 213 -9.73 14.38 23.04
C GLN A 213 -8.86 14.33 21.77
N GLN A 214 -8.96 13.22 21.04
CA GLN A 214 -8.41 13.11 19.70
C GLN A 214 -9.35 13.83 18.72
N ILE A 215 -8.78 14.67 17.86
CA ILE A 215 -9.48 15.28 16.75
C ILE A 215 -9.24 14.37 15.52
N PRO A 216 -10.28 13.73 14.95
CA PRO A 216 -10.13 13.00 13.70
C PRO A 216 -9.67 13.95 12.60
N ALA A 217 -8.58 13.62 11.91
CA ALA A 217 -8.05 14.46 10.86
C ALA A 217 -8.29 13.85 9.48
N ILE A 218 -7.78 12.64 9.23
CA ILE A 218 -7.93 11.94 7.95
C ILE A 218 -8.22 10.44 8.14
N ILE A 219 -8.98 9.88 7.21
CA ILE A 219 -9.09 8.42 7.00
C ILE A 219 -8.43 8.11 5.66
N GLN A 220 -7.40 7.28 5.67
CA GLN A 220 -6.75 6.74 4.47
C GLN A 220 -7.50 5.48 4.05
N ILE A 221 -7.92 5.39 2.79
CA ILE A 221 -8.66 4.22 2.29
C ILE A 221 -8.04 3.73 0.98
N GLN A 222 -7.72 2.44 0.96
CA GLN A 222 -7.25 1.71 -0.21
C GLN A 222 -8.31 0.66 -0.59
N ALA A 223 -9.02 0.90 -1.68
CA ALA A 223 -9.89 -0.10 -2.30
C ALA A 223 -9.04 -1.04 -3.18
N ILE A 224 -9.02 -2.34 -2.87
CA ILE A 224 -8.14 -3.34 -3.52
C ILE A 224 -8.90 -4.04 -4.64
N HIS A 225 -8.53 -3.80 -5.90
CA HIS A 225 -9.09 -4.51 -7.05
C HIS A 225 -8.39 -5.85 -7.27
N ASN A 226 -7.06 -5.89 -7.04
CA ASN A 226 -6.21 -7.07 -7.04
C ASN A 226 -4.83 -6.70 -6.45
N GLU A 227 -3.87 -7.64 -6.46
CA GLU A 227 -2.50 -7.45 -5.94
C GLU A 227 -1.73 -6.25 -6.55
N GLN A 228 -2.06 -5.85 -7.79
CA GLN A 228 -1.35 -4.84 -8.56
C GLN A 228 -2.14 -3.54 -8.75
N LEU A 229 -3.45 -3.54 -8.49
CA LEU A 229 -4.33 -2.41 -8.75
C LEU A 229 -5.19 -2.06 -7.54
N ALA A 230 -5.11 -0.80 -7.12
CA ALA A 230 -5.92 -0.19 -6.08
C ALA A 230 -6.59 1.12 -6.56
N THR A 231 -7.57 1.59 -5.81
CA THR A 231 -7.94 3.02 -5.76
C THR A 231 -7.59 3.54 -4.38
N VAL A 232 -6.84 4.64 -4.29
CA VAL A 232 -6.50 5.27 -3.01
C VAL A 232 -7.20 6.62 -2.91
N PHE A 233 -7.84 6.84 -1.78
CA PHE A 233 -8.51 8.10 -1.47
C PHE A 233 -8.41 8.43 0.02
N ILE A 234 -8.51 9.72 0.33
CA ILE A 234 -8.32 10.25 1.69
C ILE A 234 -9.54 11.10 2.03
N ILE A 235 -10.22 10.77 3.12
CA ILE A 235 -11.36 11.54 3.65
C ILE A 235 -10.84 12.52 4.70
N GLU A 236 -11.03 13.82 4.49
CA GLU A 236 -10.53 14.86 5.38
C GLU A 236 -11.61 15.32 6.38
N ALA A 237 -11.66 14.66 7.54
CA ALA A 237 -12.74 14.80 8.52
C ALA A 237 -12.96 16.23 9.03
N GLN A 238 -11.93 17.07 9.09
CA GLN A 238 -12.05 18.49 9.48
C GLN A 238 -12.48 19.42 8.33
N HIS A 239 -12.51 18.93 7.09
CA HIS A 239 -12.86 19.71 5.90
C HIS A 239 -14.10 19.19 5.18
N LEU A 240 -14.83 18.24 5.78
CA LEU A 240 -16.13 17.75 5.27
C LEU A 240 -17.13 18.90 5.02
N PRO A 241 -18.01 18.76 4.02
CA PRO A 241 -19.10 19.71 3.79
C PRO A 241 -20.17 19.64 4.89
N SER A 242 -21.11 20.60 4.88
CA SER A 242 -22.23 20.62 5.85
C SER A 242 -23.01 19.30 5.82
N PRO A 243 -23.39 18.71 6.97
CA PRO A 243 -24.23 17.49 7.03
C PRO A 243 -25.57 17.60 6.28
N SER A 244 -26.05 18.81 6.02
CA SER A 244 -27.26 19.07 5.22
C SER A 244 -27.04 19.17 3.70
N SER A 245 -25.81 18.99 3.22
CA SER A 245 -25.46 19.16 1.81
C SER A 245 -25.54 17.85 1.03
N GLN A 246 -25.84 17.94 -0.27
CA GLN A 246 -25.84 16.78 -1.17
C GLN A 246 -24.47 16.09 -1.21
N CYS A 247 -23.38 16.85 -1.26
CA CYS A 247 -22.01 16.30 -1.26
C CYS A 247 -21.76 15.47 0.02
N PHE A 248 -22.22 15.92 1.19
CA PHE A 248 -22.10 15.13 2.42
C PHE A 248 -22.83 13.78 2.34
N GLU A 249 -24.07 13.76 1.84
CA GLU A 249 -24.82 12.51 1.66
C GLU A 249 -24.20 11.59 0.58
N SER A 250 -23.55 12.14 -0.45
CA SER A 250 -22.73 11.37 -1.40
C SER A 250 -21.47 10.77 -0.74
N ILE A 251 -20.75 11.50 0.12
CA ILE A 251 -19.62 10.96 0.89
C ILE A 251 -20.09 9.88 1.86
N LYS A 252 -21.23 10.07 2.51
CA LYS A 252 -21.86 9.08 3.40
C LYS A 252 -22.30 7.83 2.63
N THR A 253 -22.81 7.96 1.41
CA THR A 253 -23.13 6.83 0.52
C THR A 253 -21.88 6.04 0.14
N LEU A 254 -20.78 6.73 -0.15
CA LEU A 254 -19.47 6.12 -0.37
C LEU A 254 -18.99 5.34 0.86
N CYS A 255 -19.07 5.93 2.06
CA CYS A 255 -18.72 5.27 3.32
C CYS A 255 -19.59 4.03 3.58
N HIS A 256 -20.91 4.07 3.33
CA HIS A 256 -21.78 2.89 3.45
C HIS A 256 -21.41 1.79 2.46
N ARG A 257 -20.92 2.11 1.25
CA ARG A 257 -20.42 1.09 0.31
C ARG A 257 -19.12 0.44 0.82
N ILE A 258 -18.21 1.23 1.39
CA ILE A 258 -16.93 0.76 1.92
C ILE A 258 -17.17 -0.14 3.13
N PHE A 259 -17.88 0.33 4.14
CA PHE A 259 -18.11 -0.37 5.41
C PHE A 259 -19.32 -1.32 5.40
N SER A 260 -19.77 -1.77 4.22
CA SER A 260 -20.90 -2.67 4.07
C SER A 260 -20.62 -4.09 4.60
N VAL A 261 -21.68 -4.84 4.94
CA VAL A 261 -21.61 -6.28 5.33
C VAL A 261 -21.09 -7.25 4.26
N ASN A 262 -20.71 -6.74 3.09
CA ASN A 262 -20.07 -7.51 2.02
C ASN A 262 -18.62 -7.07 1.78
N SER A 263 -18.04 -6.31 2.73
CA SER A 263 -16.71 -5.72 2.64
C SER A 263 -15.79 -6.22 3.74
N ILE A 264 -14.56 -6.58 3.38
CA ILE A 264 -13.49 -6.93 4.31
C ILE A 264 -12.61 -5.70 4.53
N ILE A 265 -12.63 -5.18 5.75
CA ILE A 265 -11.88 -4.03 6.25
C ILE A 265 -10.60 -4.53 6.94
N LEU A 266 -9.47 -4.30 6.29
CA LEU A 266 -8.14 -4.58 6.81
C LEU A 266 -7.60 -3.35 7.55
N ALA A 267 -7.03 -3.53 8.75
CA ALA A 267 -6.28 -2.47 9.45
C ALA A 267 -5.08 -3.06 10.21
N TRP A 268 -4.12 -2.21 10.60
CA TRP A 268 -3.02 -2.61 11.49
C TRP A 268 -3.43 -2.52 12.98
N GLY A 269 -4.37 -3.38 13.34
CA GLY A 269 -5.05 -3.38 14.64
C GLY A 269 -6.55 -3.54 14.44
N ASP A 270 -7.32 -3.26 15.47
CA ASP A 270 -8.79 -3.34 15.44
C ASP A 270 -9.41 -2.16 14.66
N PRO A 271 -10.07 -2.39 13.51
CA PRO A 271 -10.68 -1.32 12.70
C PRO A 271 -11.69 -0.46 13.47
N VAL A 272 -12.36 -1.01 14.47
CA VAL A 272 -13.36 -0.29 15.29
C VAL A 272 -12.67 0.78 16.15
N LYS A 273 -11.50 0.47 16.71
CA LYS A 273 -10.72 1.40 17.54
C LYS A 273 -10.03 2.46 16.68
N GLU A 274 -9.55 2.07 15.50
CA GLU A 274 -8.94 2.97 14.53
C GLU A 274 -9.94 4.02 14.06
N LEU A 275 -11.19 3.62 13.76
CA LEU A 275 -12.26 4.53 13.37
C LEU A 275 -13.00 5.23 14.54
N ALA A 276 -12.71 4.86 15.80
CA ALA A 276 -13.42 5.40 16.96
C ALA A 276 -13.41 6.95 17.08
N PRO A 277 -12.31 7.67 16.75
CA PRO A 277 -12.32 9.13 16.73
C PRO A 277 -13.29 9.74 15.70
N PHE A 278 -13.72 8.97 14.70
CA PHE A 278 -14.50 9.45 13.55
C PHE A 278 -16.01 9.19 13.68
N PHE A 279 -16.49 8.37 14.64
CA PHE A 279 -17.92 8.03 14.75
C PHE A 279 -18.84 9.25 14.87
N PHE A 280 -18.40 10.34 15.50
CA PHE A 280 -19.22 11.57 15.62
C PHE A 280 -19.45 12.30 14.29
N THR A 281 -18.71 11.95 13.22
CA THR A 281 -18.91 12.52 11.88
C THR A 281 -20.20 12.03 11.22
N ASN A 282 -20.80 10.92 11.68
CA ASN A 282 -21.97 10.27 11.08
C ASN A 282 -21.79 9.82 9.61
N LEU A 283 -20.54 9.61 9.18
CA LEU A 283 -20.24 9.09 7.83
C LEU A 283 -20.63 7.62 7.65
N PHE A 284 -20.58 6.83 8.72
CA PHE A 284 -20.84 5.38 8.73
C PHE A 284 -21.39 4.96 10.10
N ASN A 285 -22.06 3.81 10.14
CA ASN A 285 -22.61 3.25 11.38
C ASN A 285 -21.54 2.41 12.10
N ILE A 286 -21.45 2.55 13.43
CA ILE A 286 -20.56 1.74 14.27
C ILE A 286 -20.87 0.24 14.17
N ASN A 287 -22.13 -0.13 13.98
CA ASN A 287 -22.55 -1.52 13.89
C ASN A 287 -21.97 -2.22 12.66
N ASP A 288 -21.98 -1.55 11.50
CA ASP A 288 -21.50 -2.10 10.23
C ASP A 288 -19.97 -2.33 10.26
N VAL A 289 -19.24 -1.43 10.93
CA VAL A 289 -17.78 -1.53 11.17
C VAL A 289 -17.45 -2.59 12.23
N ASN A 290 -18.32 -2.81 13.22
CA ASN A 290 -18.06 -3.73 14.32
C ASN A 290 -18.37 -5.20 14.00
N ASP A 291 -19.08 -5.48 12.90
CA ASP A 291 -19.38 -6.84 12.44
C ASP A 291 -18.09 -7.69 12.35
N PRO A 292 -17.99 -8.80 13.09
CA PRO A 292 -16.80 -9.67 13.07
C PRO A 292 -16.47 -10.26 11.69
N SER A 293 -17.45 -10.40 10.80
CA SER A 293 -17.23 -10.90 9.44
C SER A 293 -16.58 -9.86 8.51
N ASN A 294 -16.76 -8.57 8.79
CA ASN A 294 -16.22 -7.48 8.00
C ASN A 294 -14.80 -7.06 8.40
N LYS A 295 -14.31 -7.41 9.61
CA LYS A 295 -13.07 -6.82 10.15
C LYS A 295 -11.91 -7.80 10.22
N CYS A 296 -10.73 -7.38 9.74
CA CYS A 296 -9.50 -8.14 9.83
C CYS A 296 -8.40 -7.33 10.54
N ASP A 297 -8.13 -7.71 11.79
CA ASP A 297 -6.98 -7.22 12.55
C ASP A 297 -5.71 -7.93 12.04
N LEU A 298 -5.00 -7.28 11.12
CA LEU A 298 -3.76 -7.81 10.54
C LEU A 298 -2.61 -7.85 11.54
N GLN A 299 -2.67 -7.05 12.61
CA GLN A 299 -1.67 -7.05 13.67
C GLN A 299 -1.79 -8.33 14.50
N LYS A 300 -3.00 -8.73 14.90
CA LYS A 300 -3.27 -10.03 15.56
C LYS A 300 -2.98 -11.20 14.60
N LEU A 301 -3.39 -11.12 13.33
CA LEU A 301 -3.14 -12.17 12.33
C LEU A 301 -1.64 -12.40 12.07
N PHE A 302 -0.86 -11.32 11.87
CA PHE A 302 0.59 -11.41 11.70
C PHE A 302 1.30 -11.93 12.97
N THR A 303 0.83 -11.52 14.15
CA THR A 303 1.36 -12.02 15.43
C THR A 303 1.15 -13.54 15.57
N ARG A 304 -0.05 -14.05 15.25
CA ARG A 304 -0.35 -15.49 15.24
C ARG A 304 0.53 -16.22 14.22
N PHE A 305 0.63 -15.72 12.98
CA PHE A 305 1.50 -16.27 11.93
C PHE A 305 2.98 -16.36 12.36
N TRP A 306 3.52 -15.28 12.92
CA TRP A 306 4.93 -15.24 13.33
C TRP A 306 5.19 -16.20 14.48
N ASN A 307 4.33 -16.20 15.50
CA ASN A 307 4.46 -17.13 16.64
C ASN A 307 4.40 -18.60 16.18
N ALA A 308 3.67 -18.92 15.11
CA ALA A 308 3.59 -20.27 14.54
C ALA A 308 4.82 -20.68 13.69
N ARG A 309 5.67 -19.74 13.24
CA ARG A 309 6.73 -20.03 12.25
C ARG A 309 8.12 -19.48 12.57
N HIS A 310 8.28 -18.69 13.62
CA HIS A 310 9.59 -18.20 14.02
C HIS A 310 10.55 -19.36 14.37
N PRO A 311 11.85 -19.24 14.08
CA PRO A 311 12.81 -20.26 14.46
C PRO A 311 12.84 -20.44 15.99
N HIS A 312 12.47 -21.63 16.45
CA HIS A 312 12.63 -22.01 17.85
C HIS A 312 14.05 -22.48 18.13
N THR A 313 14.61 -22.08 19.26
CA THR A 313 15.86 -22.69 19.75
C THR A 313 15.66 -24.17 20.08
N SER A 314 16.74 -24.96 19.98
CA SER A 314 16.73 -26.37 20.38
C SER A 314 16.29 -26.55 21.84
N GLU A 315 16.63 -25.60 22.71
CA GLU A 315 16.17 -25.58 24.09
C GLU A 315 14.65 -25.34 24.20
N CYS A 316 14.08 -24.41 23.44
CA CYS A 316 12.64 -24.20 23.39
C CYS A 316 11.90 -25.44 22.87
N LEU A 317 12.41 -26.09 21.81
CA LEU A 317 11.85 -27.35 21.32
C LEU A 317 11.93 -28.47 22.37
N ARG A 318 13.03 -28.55 23.14
CA ARG A 318 13.15 -29.50 24.26
C ARG A 318 12.12 -29.21 25.36
N HIS A 319 11.94 -27.95 25.74
CA HIS A 319 10.96 -27.54 26.75
C HIS A 319 9.52 -27.84 26.31
N LEU A 320 9.15 -27.49 25.07
CA LEU A 320 7.84 -27.84 24.49
C LEU A 320 7.61 -29.35 24.46
N ASN A 321 8.65 -30.16 24.15
CA ASN A 321 8.54 -31.62 24.22
C ASN A 321 8.34 -32.15 25.66
N THR A 322 8.86 -31.48 26.70
CA THR A 322 8.59 -31.86 28.10
C THR A 322 7.20 -31.45 28.60
N LEU A 323 6.55 -30.47 27.95
CA LEU A 323 5.19 -30.05 28.26
C LEU A 323 4.10 -30.89 27.56
N LYS A 324 4.49 -31.79 26.64
CA LYS A 324 3.56 -32.71 25.97
C LYS A 324 2.87 -33.64 26.97
N LYS A 325 1.62 -33.33 27.30
CA LYS A 325 0.68 -34.37 27.77
C LYS A 325 0.47 -35.36 26.61
N PRO A 326 0.57 -36.68 26.85
CA PRO A 326 0.60 -37.68 25.78
C PRO A 326 -0.67 -37.76 24.93
N ASP A 327 -1.79 -37.18 25.37
CA ASP A 327 -3.08 -37.29 24.68
C ASP A 327 -3.31 -36.25 23.56
N LEU A 328 -2.47 -35.22 23.42
CA LEU A 328 -2.51 -34.29 22.26
C LEU A 328 -1.72 -34.83 21.07
N HIS A 329 -2.20 -35.95 20.52
CA HIS A 329 -1.65 -36.53 19.30
C HIS A 329 -2.21 -35.86 18.04
N GLY A 330 -1.37 -35.06 17.39
CA GLY A 330 -1.55 -34.71 15.98
C GLY A 330 -2.44 -33.49 15.71
N LEU A 331 -2.02 -32.31 16.15
CA LEU A 331 -1.91 -31.08 15.35
C LEU A 331 -1.16 -30.01 16.15
N GLU A 332 -0.32 -29.24 15.46
CA GLU A 332 0.26 -27.96 15.91
C GLU A 332 0.87 -27.88 17.33
N LEU A 333 2.15 -28.25 17.46
CA LEU A 333 3.06 -27.69 18.48
C LEU A 333 3.46 -26.24 18.17
N ILE A 334 2.48 -25.44 17.74
CA ILE A 334 2.57 -23.98 17.82
C ILE A 334 2.55 -23.66 19.32
N CYS A 335 3.32 -22.66 19.76
CA CYS A 335 3.18 -22.20 21.13
C CYS A 335 1.72 -21.84 21.39
N HIS A 336 1.06 -22.57 22.31
CA HIS A 336 -0.27 -22.24 22.85
C HIS A 336 -0.19 -20.96 23.71
N ALA A 337 0.19 -19.85 23.07
CA ALA A 337 -0.36 -18.56 23.41
C ALA A 337 -1.85 -18.67 23.05
N LEU A 338 -2.68 -18.84 24.08
CA LEU A 338 -4.12 -18.93 23.97
C LEU A 338 -4.59 -17.79 23.07
N THR A 339 -5.23 -18.14 21.95
CA THR A 339 -5.72 -17.15 20.97
C THR A 339 -6.76 -16.21 21.57
N ASP A 340 -7.35 -16.65 22.68
CA ASP A 340 -8.42 -16.06 23.46
C ASP A 340 -7.87 -14.93 24.37
N ASP A 341 -6.60 -14.99 24.80
CA ASP A 341 -5.92 -13.94 25.60
C ASP A 341 -5.73 -12.61 24.82
N LEU A 342 -5.97 -12.61 23.50
CA LEU A 342 -5.84 -11.44 22.63
C LEU A 342 -7.14 -10.64 22.49
N GLU A 343 -8.24 -11.02 23.15
CA GLU A 343 -9.52 -10.31 23.04
C GLU A 343 -9.78 -9.33 24.20
N ASP A 344 -9.10 -9.49 25.35
CA ASP A 344 -9.19 -8.60 26.52
C ASP A 344 -8.33 -7.33 26.39
N ASP A 345 -8.75 -6.44 25.49
CA ASP A 345 -8.05 -5.17 25.19
C ASP A 345 -8.32 -4.03 26.20
N ASP A 346 -9.27 -4.17 27.14
CA ASP A 346 -9.73 -3.07 28.01
C ASP A 346 -9.42 -3.23 29.52
N ILE A 347 -8.67 -4.27 29.91
CA ILE A 347 -8.23 -4.43 31.31
C ILE A 347 -6.76 -4.04 31.48
N THR A 348 -6.55 -2.77 31.86
CA THR A 348 -5.36 -2.34 32.59
C THR A 348 -5.34 -2.97 33.99
N TYR A 349 -5.11 -4.28 34.05
CA TYR A 349 -4.77 -4.96 35.29
C TYR A 349 -3.51 -4.33 35.88
N ASN A 350 -3.55 -3.95 37.16
CA ASN A 350 -2.35 -3.57 37.90
C ASN A 350 -1.37 -4.76 37.87
N ILE A 351 -0.18 -4.54 37.33
CA ILE A 351 0.85 -5.58 37.08
C ILE A 351 1.57 -6.00 38.39
N ASN A 352 0.89 -5.88 39.54
CA ASN A 352 1.49 -5.98 40.87
C ASN A 352 1.09 -7.23 41.67
N GLU A 353 0.32 -8.16 41.10
CA GLU A 353 -0.07 -9.40 41.79
C GLU A 353 0.24 -10.66 40.96
N ASP A 354 1.43 -11.21 41.20
CA ASP A 354 1.76 -12.65 41.33
C ASP A 354 1.23 -13.70 40.34
N ILE A 355 1.03 -13.37 39.06
CA ILE A 355 0.91 -14.40 38.00
C ILE A 355 2.30 -14.95 37.65
N ASN A 356 2.78 -15.86 38.49
CA ASN A 356 4.01 -16.63 38.30
C ASN A 356 3.81 -17.82 37.33
N ASP A 357 2.71 -17.86 36.57
CA ASP A 357 2.34 -18.95 35.66
C ASP A 357 2.98 -18.79 34.27
N ASN A 358 4.28 -18.52 34.27
CA ASN A 358 5.11 -18.29 33.09
C ASN A 358 5.43 -19.60 32.32
N ARG A 359 4.65 -20.67 32.57
CA ARG A 359 4.96 -22.06 32.19
C ARG A 359 4.62 -22.43 30.74
N ASN A 360 3.88 -21.56 30.04
CA ASN A 360 3.44 -21.78 28.64
C ASN A 360 4.17 -20.88 27.62
N GLY A 361 5.14 -20.06 28.03
CA GLY A 361 5.89 -19.18 27.14
C GLY A 361 7.04 -19.88 26.40
N CYS A 362 7.27 -19.55 25.12
CA CYS A 362 8.51 -19.97 24.44
C CYS A 362 9.73 -19.34 25.14
N ILE A 363 10.67 -20.18 25.55
CA ILE A 363 11.93 -19.78 26.21
C ILE A 363 13.03 -19.38 25.21
N CYS A 364 12.65 -19.13 23.96
CA CYS A 364 13.52 -18.56 22.93
C CYS A 364 14.15 -17.23 23.44
N PRO A 365 15.25 -16.71 22.89
CA PRO A 365 15.73 -15.35 23.16
C PRO A 365 14.78 -14.23 22.68
N ASP A 366 14.89 -13.02 23.25
CA ASP A 366 14.11 -11.85 22.79
C ASP A 366 14.56 -11.38 21.39
N SER A 367 15.80 -11.67 21.00
CA SER A 367 16.29 -11.47 19.62
C SER A 367 15.50 -12.28 18.59
N ASP A 368 15.09 -13.48 18.97
CA ASP A 368 14.52 -14.48 18.06
C ASP A 368 12.99 -14.39 18.07
N ARG A 369 12.42 -13.93 19.19
CA ARG A 369 11.00 -13.58 19.34
C ARG A 369 10.88 -12.19 20.00
N PRO A 370 10.98 -11.08 19.24
CA PRO A 370 10.94 -9.71 19.79
C PRO A 370 9.59 -9.28 20.42
N TYR A 371 8.64 -10.22 20.51
CA TYR A 371 7.27 -10.04 20.98
C TYR A 371 6.82 -11.25 21.83
N LYS A 372 7.62 -11.68 22.81
CA LYS A 372 7.31 -12.87 23.62
C LYS A 372 6.08 -12.72 24.51
N GLN A 373 5.90 -11.53 25.07
CA GLN A 373 4.83 -11.26 26.03
C GLN A 373 3.50 -11.32 25.28
N ASN A 374 2.52 -12.06 25.80
CA ASN A 374 1.23 -12.26 25.11
C ASN A 374 0.52 -10.94 24.74
N LYS A 375 0.87 -9.82 25.40
CA LYS A 375 0.31 -8.48 25.16
C LYS A 375 1.18 -7.53 24.31
N THR A 376 2.37 -7.95 23.87
CA THR A 376 3.22 -7.10 22.99
C THR A 376 2.86 -7.32 21.53
N LEU A 377 2.05 -6.41 20.98
CA LEU A 377 1.63 -6.44 19.58
C LEU A 377 2.72 -5.89 18.64
N TRP A 378 2.83 -6.46 17.43
CA TRP A 378 3.77 -6.00 16.41
C TRP A 378 3.48 -4.57 15.98
N SER A 379 4.51 -3.72 15.86
CA SER A 379 4.34 -2.45 15.15
C SER A 379 4.52 -2.66 13.65
N LEU A 380 3.69 -2.02 12.81
CA LEU A 380 3.71 -2.18 11.35
C LEU A 380 5.14 -2.07 10.78
N GLN A 381 5.92 -1.07 11.18
CA GLN A 381 7.32 -0.91 10.77
C GLN A 381 8.19 -2.17 11.04
N LYS A 382 8.04 -2.79 12.21
CA LYS A 382 8.78 -4.02 12.54
C LYS A 382 8.25 -5.22 11.75
N ALA A 383 6.95 -5.30 11.47
CA ALA A 383 6.37 -6.35 10.62
C ALA A 383 6.81 -6.23 9.15
N ILE A 384 6.80 -5.02 8.59
CA ILE A 384 7.34 -4.72 7.25
C ILE A 384 8.82 -5.08 7.16
N HIS A 385 9.62 -4.70 8.16
CA HIS A 385 11.03 -5.07 8.21
C HIS A 385 11.23 -6.59 8.29
N ALA A 386 10.49 -7.30 9.15
CA ALA A 386 10.61 -8.75 9.31
C ALA A 386 10.11 -9.54 8.08
N ALA A 387 9.07 -9.09 7.38
CA ALA A 387 8.50 -9.77 6.23
C ALA A 387 9.24 -9.47 4.91
N PHE A 388 9.74 -8.25 4.72
CA PHE A 388 10.23 -7.76 3.43
C PHE A 388 11.67 -7.20 3.46
N ASN A 389 12.29 -7.09 4.64
CA ASN A 389 13.55 -6.36 4.83
C ASN A 389 13.53 -4.94 4.24
N MET A 390 12.45 -4.20 4.53
CA MET A 390 12.23 -2.81 4.12
C MET A 390 11.94 -1.91 5.34
N ALA A 391 12.07 -0.59 5.17
CA ALA A 391 11.75 0.39 6.20
C ALA A 391 10.60 1.32 5.77
N LEU A 392 9.45 1.20 6.42
CA LEU A 392 8.34 2.14 6.35
C LEU A 392 8.68 3.40 7.15
N SER A 393 8.76 4.55 6.47
CA SER A 393 9.05 5.83 7.13
C SER A 393 7.95 6.16 8.14
N LYS A 394 8.35 6.54 9.35
CA LYS A 394 7.44 7.00 10.41
C LYS A 394 7.65 8.46 10.79
N GLU A 395 8.39 9.22 9.97
CA GLU A 395 8.84 10.57 10.29
C GLU A 395 7.70 11.61 10.41
N LEU A 396 6.62 11.44 9.63
CA LEU A 396 5.54 12.43 9.50
C LEU A 396 4.34 12.19 10.42
N ARG A 397 4.32 11.08 11.18
CA ARG A 397 3.22 10.70 12.09
C ARG A 397 2.77 11.82 13.06
N LEU A 398 3.70 12.69 13.48
CA LEU A 398 3.46 13.74 14.47
C LEU A 398 3.27 15.13 13.86
N ASN A 399 2.73 15.20 12.64
CA ASN A 399 2.37 16.45 11.98
C ASN A 399 0.99 16.98 12.42
N ASN A 400 0.69 18.19 11.98
CA ASN A 400 -0.65 18.75 12.04
C ASN A 400 -1.47 18.19 10.88
N TRP A 401 -2.18 17.09 11.12
CA TRP A 401 -3.03 16.46 10.11
C TRP A 401 -4.33 17.24 9.83
N THR A 402 -4.77 18.12 10.74
CA THR A 402 -6.02 18.88 10.58
C THR A 402 -5.90 20.04 9.59
N CYS A 403 -4.69 20.36 9.10
CA CYS A 403 -4.50 21.34 8.03
C CYS A 403 -5.11 20.90 6.69
N GLY A 404 -5.37 19.61 6.53
CA GLY A 404 -5.83 18.98 5.30
C GLY A 404 -4.71 18.74 4.29
N LEU A 405 -4.88 17.80 3.37
CA LEU A 405 -3.88 17.41 2.37
C LEU A 405 -4.20 17.91 0.95
N ASP A 406 -5.48 18.04 0.58
CA ASP A 406 -5.90 18.49 -0.77
C ASP A 406 -5.36 19.91 -1.11
N PRO A 407 -4.52 20.07 -2.15
CA PRO A 407 -4.10 21.36 -2.68
C PRO A 407 -5.24 22.39 -2.86
N GLU A 408 -6.45 21.96 -3.22
CA GLU A 408 -7.61 22.82 -3.50
C GLU A 408 -8.19 23.51 -2.27
N LEU A 409 -8.01 22.96 -1.06
CA LEU A 409 -8.45 23.56 0.20
C LEU A 409 -7.77 24.90 0.53
N ARG A 410 -6.59 25.18 -0.05
CA ARG A 410 -5.80 26.42 0.11
C ARG A 410 -5.52 26.87 1.55
N THR A 411 -5.71 25.99 2.54
CA THR A 411 -5.41 26.24 3.97
C THR A 411 -3.95 26.62 4.19
N TRP A 412 -3.07 25.95 3.45
CA TRP A 412 -1.61 25.95 3.58
C TRP A 412 -1.00 26.14 2.18
N SER A 413 -0.67 27.38 1.83
CA SER A 413 -0.46 27.82 0.44
C SER A 413 0.96 28.27 0.10
N THR A 414 1.90 28.30 1.05
CA THR A 414 3.30 28.59 0.70
C THR A 414 3.93 27.41 -0.03
N PRO A 415 4.98 27.60 -0.86
CA PRO A 415 5.66 26.49 -1.53
C PRO A 415 6.18 25.42 -0.56
N GLN A 416 6.59 25.82 0.64
CA GLN A 416 7.05 24.91 1.69
C GLN A 416 5.90 24.10 2.29
N ASP A 417 4.72 24.71 2.48
CA ASP A 417 3.56 23.99 2.98
C ASP A 417 3.06 22.99 1.93
N ILE A 418 2.97 23.37 0.65
CA ILE A 418 2.58 22.49 -0.46
C ILE A 418 3.50 21.26 -0.53
N TYR A 419 4.82 21.47 -0.44
CA TYR A 419 5.80 20.39 -0.37
C TYR A 419 5.59 19.49 0.87
N THR A 420 5.29 20.08 2.03
CA THR A 420 5.06 19.34 3.27
C THR A 420 3.78 18.49 3.19
N ARG A 421 2.68 19.06 2.65
CA ARG A 421 1.40 18.35 2.41
C ARG A 421 1.57 17.19 1.44
N LYS A 422 2.32 17.38 0.35
CA LYS A 422 2.67 16.29 -0.57
C LYS A 422 3.37 15.15 0.17
N ARG A 423 4.41 15.44 0.95
CA ARG A 423 5.11 14.41 1.74
C ARG A 423 4.18 13.72 2.76
N MET A 424 3.27 14.46 3.38
CA MET A 424 2.25 13.91 4.30
C MET A 424 1.28 12.96 3.59
N ALA A 425 0.87 13.28 2.36
CA ALA A 425 0.09 12.38 1.51
C ALA A 425 0.91 11.14 1.10
N ASP A 426 2.16 11.31 0.64
CA ASP A 426 3.05 10.19 0.30
C ASP A 426 3.25 9.22 1.49
N TYR A 427 3.41 9.75 2.71
CA TYR A 427 3.42 8.96 3.95
C TYR A 427 2.10 8.23 4.18
N ALA A 428 0.97 8.94 4.11
CA ALA A 428 -0.35 8.38 4.40
C ALA A 428 -0.70 7.22 3.46
N ILE A 429 -0.30 7.33 2.19
CA ILE A 429 -0.38 6.25 1.19
C ILE A 429 0.49 5.07 1.61
N HIS A 430 1.78 5.28 1.88
CA HIS A 430 2.69 4.17 2.22
C HIS A 430 2.32 3.49 3.54
N ASP A 431 1.69 4.21 4.47
CA ASP A 431 1.17 3.62 5.71
C ASP A 431 -0.01 2.68 5.44
N VAL A 432 -1.04 3.12 4.69
CA VAL A 432 -2.19 2.25 4.35
C VAL A 432 -1.82 1.10 3.40
N PHE A 433 -0.77 1.22 2.59
CA PHE A 433 -0.23 0.10 1.79
C PHE A 433 0.54 -0.94 2.61
N GLY A 434 1.09 -0.57 3.76
CA GLY A 434 1.84 -1.50 4.62
C GLY A 434 1.02 -2.72 5.04
N PRO A 435 -0.17 -2.55 5.66
CA PRO A 435 -1.05 -3.65 6.03
C PRO A 435 -1.50 -4.46 4.81
N THR A 436 -1.81 -3.82 3.68
CA THR A 436 -2.15 -4.53 2.43
C THR A 436 -1.03 -5.46 1.96
N HIS A 437 0.23 -5.02 2.00
CA HIS A 437 1.35 -5.86 1.61
C HIS A 437 1.53 -7.04 2.58
N ILE A 438 1.35 -6.81 3.89
CA ILE A 438 1.35 -7.88 4.89
C ILE A 438 0.19 -8.87 4.65
N PHE A 439 -1.02 -8.40 4.30
CA PHE A 439 -2.16 -9.27 3.99
C PHE A 439 -1.86 -10.21 2.82
N PHE A 440 -1.30 -9.71 1.71
CA PHE A 440 -0.91 -10.56 0.59
C PHE A 440 0.21 -11.54 0.96
N TYR A 441 1.24 -11.07 1.67
CA TYR A 441 2.30 -11.95 2.18
C TYR A 441 1.76 -13.07 3.07
N LEU A 442 0.85 -12.77 3.98
CA LEU A 442 0.19 -13.75 4.84
C LEU A 442 -0.63 -14.72 4.00
N SER A 443 -1.45 -14.24 3.06
CA SER A 443 -2.25 -15.09 2.16
C SER A 443 -1.39 -16.07 1.37
N THR A 444 -0.30 -15.62 0.73
CA THR A 444 0.63 -16.50 0.00
C THR A 444 1.32 -17.50 0.92
N LYS A 445 1.80 -17.06 2.10
CA LYS A 445 2.54 -17.95 3.02
C LYS A 445 1.62 -18.90 3.78
N MET A 446 0.37 -18.53 4.04
CA MET A 446 -0.64 -19.40 4.67
C MET A 446 -1.15 -20.44 3.69
N SER A 447 -1.42 -20.09 2.42
CA SER A 447 -1.84 -21.07 1.41
C SER A 447 -0.86 -22.24 1.25
N LEU A 448 0.44 -22.00 1.44
CA LEU A 448 1.49 -23.02 1.42
C LEU A 448 1.54 -23.96 2.65
N CYS A 449 0.70 -23.76 3.66
CA CYS A 449 0.58 -24.65 4.81
C CYS A 449 -0.89 -24.93 5.08
N SER A 450 -1.29 -26.20 5.01
CA SER A 450 -2.68 -26.67 5.07
C SER A 450 -3.36 -26.48 6.44
N VAL A 451 -3.47 -25.25 6.92
CA VAL A 451 -4.10 -24.85 8.17
C VAL A 451 -5.58 -24.55 7.89
N SER A 452 -6.46 -25.47 8.28
CA SER A 452 -7.87 -25.48 7.90
C SER A 452 -8.69 -24.27 8.39
N GLY A 453 -8.19 -23.51 9.38
CA GLY A 453 -8.96 -22.47 10.08
C GLY A 453 -9.11 -21.12 9.38
N LEU A 454 -8.39 -20.84 8.28
CA LEU A 454 -8.39 -19.51 7.62
C LEU A 454 -8.96 -19.51 6.19
N GLN A 455 -9.56 -20.61 5.74
CA GLN A 455 -10.11 -20.73 4.37
C GLN A 455 -11.35 -19.85 4.09
N SER A 456 -11.89 -19.16 5.10
CA SER A 456 -13.00 -18.21 4.94
C SER A 456 -12.59 -16.88 4.28
N LEU A 457 -11.30 -16.55 4.24
CA LEU A 457 -10.76 -15.36 3.56
C LEU A 457 -10.34 -15.67 2.12
N LYS A 458 -11.13 -16.47 1.39
CA LYS A 458 -10.98 -16.53 -0.07
C LYS A 458 -11.31 -15.15 -0.64
N LEU A 459 -10.32 -14.51 -1.25
CA LEU A 459 -10.55 -13.42 -2.18
C LEU A 459 -11.63 -13.86 -3.18
N PRO A 460 -12.59 -13.00 -3.55
CA PRO A 460 -13.60 -13.36 -4.54
C PRO A 460 -12.90 -13.81 -5.83
N ASP A 461 -13.11 -15.08 -6.21
CA ASP A 461 -12.73 -15.55 -7.54
C ASP A 461 -13.35 -14.60 -8.56
N SER A 462 -12.54 -14.15 -9.53
CA SER A 462 -12.91 -13.07 -10.46
C SER A 462 -13.87 -13.57 -11.55
N SER A 463 -15.05 -14.05 -11.15
CA SER A 463 -16.12 -14.54 -12.02
C SER A 463 -17.48 -13.92 -11.64
N PRO A 464 -17.92 -12.87 -12.35
CA PRO A 464 -19.27 -12.35 -12.24
C PRO A 464 -20.04 -12.57 -13.54
N PHE A 465 -20.98 -13.53 -13.58
CA PHE A 465 -22.18 -13.41 -14.40
C PHE A 465 -23.35 -14.19 -13.77
N PRO A 466 -24.44 -13.53 -13.36
CA PRO A 466 -25.66 -14.22 -12.97
C PRO A 466 -26.34 -14.80 -14.21
N SER A 467 -26.65 -16.09 -14.18
CA SER A 467 -27.49 -16.73 -15.19
C SER A 467 -28.95 -16.30 -15.00
N SER A 468 -29.34 -15.19 -15.64
CA SER A 468 -30.75 -14.82 -15.77
C SER A 468 -31.45 -15.80 -16.71
N SER A 469 -32.31 -16.65 -16.18
CA SER A 469 -33.31 -17.36 -16.98
C SER A 469 -34.40 -16.37 -17.42
N PRO A 470 -34.73 -16.28 -18.71
CA PRO A 470 -36.06 -15.92 -19.17
C PRO A 470 -36.84 -17.18 -19.52
N ASP A 471 -38.14 -17.16 -19.23
CA ASP A 471 -39.07 -18.15 -19.74
C ASP A 471 -39.14 -18.17 -21.27
N ASN A 472 -39.55 -19.33 -21.78
CA ASN A 472 -40.13 -19.56 -23.11
C ASN A 472 -40.57 -18.29 -23.87
N ASP A 473 -40.02 -18.10 -25.07
CA ASP A 473 -40.90 -18.01 -26.24
C ASP A 473 -40.19 -18.42 -27.55
N ASN A 474 -40.97 -18.98 -28.47
CA ASN A 474 -40.47 -19.55 -29.72
C ASN A 474 -40.07 -18.46 -30.72
N ASN A 475 -38.88 -18.57 -31.35
CA ASN A 475 -38.76 -18.69 -32.82
C ASN A 475 -37.32 -18.66 -33.39
N ASN A 476 -37.13 -19.48 -34.44
CA ASN A 476 -36.25 -19.30 -35.60
C ASN A 476 -34.71 -19.32 -35.46
N ASN A 477 -34.17 -20.45 -35.91
CA ASN A 477 -32.80 -20.72 -36.36
C ASN A 477 -32.13 -19.60 -37.18
N THR A 478 -31.33 -18.74 -36.53
CA THR A 478 -30.08 -18.16 -37.09
C THR A 478 -29.11 -17.86 -35.93
N ASP A 479 -27.80 -17.70 -36.20
CA ASP A 479 -26.75 -17.31 -35.22
C ASP A 479 -26.30 -18.32 -34.13
N MET A 480 -26.28 -19.61 -34.44
CA MET A 480 -25.63 -20.67 -33.62
C MET A 480 -24.17 -20.96 -34.03
N LEU A 481 -23.38 -19.94 -34.43
CA LEU A 481 -22.03 -20.18 -34.98
C LEU A 481 -20.89 -19.23 -34.54
N ASP A 482 -21.13 -18.13 -33.81
CA ASP A 482 -20.06 -17.14 -33.55
C ASP A 482 -19.97 -16.60 -32.10
N ARG A 483 -20.17 -17.47 -31.12
CA ARG A 483 -19.77 -17.22 -29.71
C ARG A 483 -19.00 -18.39 -29.10
N GLN A 484 -18.00 -18.89 -29.84
CA GLN A 484 -16.83 -19.42 -29.14
C GLN A 484 -16.18 -18.24 -28.41
N GLN A 485 -16.39 -18.14 -27.09
CA GLN A 485 -15.58 -17.27 -26.24
C GLN A 485 -14.14 -17.74 -26.39
N LYS A 486 -13.39 -17.05 -27.25
CA LYS A 486 -12.01 -17.36 -27.58
C LYS A 486 -11.22 -17.33 -26.27
N GLN A 487 -10.86 -18.52 -25.78
CA GLN A 487 -10.22 -18.64 -24.48
C GLN A 487 -8.98 -17.75 -24.46
N LYS A 488 -8.95 -16.86 -23.49
CA LYS A 488 -7.89 -15.86 -23.31
C LYS A 488 -6.55 -16.61 -23.16
N PRO A 489 -5.55 -16.37 -24.03
CA PRO A 489 -4.34 -17.17 -24.05
C PRO A 489 -3.60 -17.12 -22.71
N SER A 490 -3.21 -18.30 -22.25
CA SER A 490 -2.50 -18.54 -21.00
C SER A 490 -1.02 -18.82 -21.30
N PHE A 491 -0.12 -18.08 -20.68
CA PHE A 491 1.32 -18.27 -20.78
C PHE A 491 1.80 -18.91 -19.49
N PHE A 492 2.55 -20.00 -19.57
CA PHE A 492 3.25 -20.58 -18.43
C PHE A 492 4.76 -20.37 -18.60
N ILE A 493 5.39 -19.75 -17.61
CA ILE A 493 6.81 -19.41 -17.63
C ILE A 493 7.52 -20.23 -16.56
N LEU A 494 8.33 -21.21 -16.97
CA LEU A 494 9.23 -21.94 -16.08
C LEU A 494 10.63 -21.33 -16.20
N SER A 495 11.21 -20.91 -15.07
CA SER A 495 12.47 -20.17 -15.07
C SER A 495 13.37 -20.52 -13.89
N ASP A 496 14.67 -20.25 -14.06
CA ASP A 496 15.63 -20.22 -12.96
C ASP A 496 15.40 -19.01 -12.02
N SER A 497 16.43 -18.59 -11.29
CA SER A 497 16.40 -17.42 -10.40
C SER A 497 16.14 -16.07 -11.10
N HIS A 498 16.15 -15.98 -12.44
CA HIS A 498 15.79 -14.76 -13.16
C HIS A 498 14.27 -14.54 -13.22
N GLY A 499 13.47 -15.61 -13.21
CA GLY A 499 12.00 -15.52 -13.24
C GLY A 499 11.38 -14.72 -12.10
N LYS A 500 12.05 -14.62 -10.94
CA LYS A 500 11.59 -13.82 -9.78
C LYS A 500 11.49 -12.30 -10.06
N PHE A 501 12.10 -11.83 -11.15
CA PHE A 501 12.02 -10.43 -11.58
C PHE A 501 10.90 -10.21 -12.63
N ILE A 502 10.27 -11.28 -13.11
CA ILE A 502 9.13 -11.21 -14.02
C ILE A 502 7.86 -11.26 -13.17
N GLN A 503 7.01 -10.25 -13.30
CA GLN A 503 5.75 -10.21 -12.57
C GLN A 503 4.69 -11.07 -13.28
N PRO A 504 3.96 -11.96 -12.57
CA PRO A 504 2.72 -12.51 -13.07
C PRO A 504 1.75 -11.39 -13.43
N SER A 505 0.99 -11.55 -14.49
CA SER A 505 0.11 -10.51 -15.02
C SER A 505 -1.15 -11.13 -15.63
N SER A 506 -2.29 -10.47 -15.45
CA SER A 506 -3.56 -10.87 -16.05
C SER A 506 -4.15 -9.65 -16.72
N THR A 507 -4.03 -9.59 -18.05
CA THR A 507 -4.58 -8.49 -18.88
C THR A 507 -5.91 -8.93 -19.50
N PRO A 508 -6.66 -8.07 -20.19
CA PRO A 508 -7.81 -8.53 -20.99
C PRO A 508 -7.41 -9.54 -22.08
N ASN A 509 -6.15 -9.50 -22.54
CA ASN A 509 -5.69 -10.25 -23.70
C ASN A 509 -4.95 -11.55 -23.36
N TYR A 510 -4.33 -11.68 -22.18
CA TYR A 510 -3.58 -12.88 -21.78
C TYR A 510 -3.38 -12.99 -20.25
N THR A 511 -3.10 -14.20 -19.75
CA THR A 511 -2.70 -14.45 -18.36
C THR A 511 -1.30 -15.07 -18.34
N THR A 512 -0.38 -14.62 -17.47
CA THR A 512 0.92 -15.26 -17.23
C THR A 512 0.97 -15.94 -15.87
N TYR A 513 1.31 -17.22 -15.86
CA TYR A 513 1.67 -18.02 -14.69
C TYR A 513 3.19 -18.21 -14.67
N ILE A 514 3.84 -18.05 -13.52
CA ILE A 514 5.31 -18.06 -13.43
C ILE A 514 5.75 -18.99 -12.30
N THR A 515 6.68 -19.89 -12.61
CA THR A 515 7.38 -20.74 -11.62
C THR A 515 8.88 -20.47 -11.74
N SER A 516 9.45 -19.80 -10.73
CA SER A 516 10.89 -19.50 -10.65
C SER A 516 11.55 -20.36 -9.58
N ILE A 517 12.52 -21.18 -10.01
CA ILE A 517 13.24 -22.13 -9.15
C ILE A 517 14.73 -21.74 -9.13
N PRO A 518 15.26 -21.16 -8.05
CA PRO A 518 16.68 -20.83 -7.95
C PRO A 518 17.56 -22.08 -8.12
N GLY A 519 18.60 -21.99 -8.95
CA GLY A 519 19.50 -23.10 -9.24
C GLY A 519 19.01 -24.07 -10.33
N LEU A 520 17.81 -23.89 -10.90
CA LEU A 520 17.26 -24.71 -11.97
C LEU A 520 18.23 -24.85 -13.16
N ARG A 521 18.40 -26.09 -13.62
CA ARG A 521 19.19 -26.50 -14.79
C ARG A 521 18.32 -27.27 -15.79
N TRP A 522 18.82 -27.41 -17.01
CA TRP A 522 18.18 -28.25 -18.02
C TRP A 522 18.11 -29.73 -17.57
N TYR A 523 19.19 -30.22 -16.98
CA TYR A 523 19.29 -31.54 -16.37
C TYR A 523 20.21 -31.49 -15.15
N ASP A 524 19.82 -32.14 -14.05
CA ASP A 524 20.70 -32.39 -12.90
C ASP A 524 20.36 -33.76 -12.29
N ASN A 525 21.31 -34.70 -12.38
CA ASN A 525 21.12 -36.07 -11.89
C ASN A 525 21.41 -36.24 -10.38
N LYS A 526 21.93 -35.21 -9.71
CA LYS A 526 22.14 -35.18 -8.26
C LYS A 526 20.96 -34.49 -7.56
N HIS A 527 20.39 -33.50 -8.24
CA HIS A 527 19.28 -32.66 -7.77
C HIS A 527 18.12 -32.72 -8.77
N ILE A 528 17.35 -33.81 -8.72
CA ILE A 528 16.19 -34.03 -9.60
C ILE A 528 15.17 -32.90 -9.44
N GLU A 529 15.08 -32.30 -8.25
CA GLU A 529 14.30 -31.11 -7.93
C GLU A 529 14.76 -29.82 -8.63
N LEU A 530 15.98 -29.79 -9.17
CA LEU A 530 16.56 -28.71 -9.99
C LEU A 530 16.73 -29.10 -11.47
N SER A 531 16.19 -30.26 -11.88
CA SER A 531 16.22 -30.76 -13.26
C SER A 531 14.93 -30.37 -14.00
N ALA A 532 15.01 -29.50 -15.00
CA ALA A 532 13.84 -29.06 -15.78
C ALA A 532 13.12 -30.24 -16.46
N ILE A 533 13.89 -31.20 -16.99
CA ILE A 533 13.37 -32.44 -17.62
C ILE A 533 12.51 -33.28 -16.66
N ASP A 534 12.79 -33.24 -15.36
CA ASP A 534 12.06 -34.03 -14.37
C ASP A 534 10.96 -33.20 -13.67
N LEU A 535 11.15 -31.89 -13.56
CA LEU A 535 10.13 -30.95 -13.07
C LEU A 535 8.89 -30.91 -13.97
N ILE A 536 9.03 -30.94 -15.30
CA ILE A 536 7.87 -30.94 -16.21
C ILE A 536 6.96 -32.17 -16.05
N LYS A 537 7.46 -33.26 -15.44
CA LYS A 537 6.71 -34.50 -15.17
C LYS A 537 5.98 -34.47 -13.83
N LYS A 538 6.18 -33.45 -12.99
CA LYS A 538 5.54 -33.36 -11.67
C LYS A 538 4.06 -32.96 -11.78
N PRO A 539 3.13 -33.57 -11.03
CA PRO A 539 1.68 -33.32 -11.14
C PRO A 539 1.29 -31.84 -11.14
N GLU A 540 1.93 -31.03 -10.30
CA GLU A 540 1.69 -29.59 -10.17
C GLU A 540 2.01 -28.84 -11.48
N ILE A 541 3.11 -29.21 -12.14
CA ILE A 541 3.56 -28.61 -13.41
C ILE A 541 2.75 -29.16 -14.59
N THR A 542 2.45 -30.46 -14.60
CA THR A 542 1.64 -31.07 -15.67
C THR A 542 0.24 -30.46 -15.78
N SER A 543 -0.35 -29.99 -14.67
CA SER A 543 -1.63 -29.27 -14.65
C SER A 543 -1.56 -27.93 -15.40
N PHE A 544 -0.52 -27.13 -15.17
CA PHE A 544 -0.28 -25.89 -15.92
C PHE A 544 0.04 -26.18 -17.39
N LEU A 545 0.87 -27.18 -17.68
CA LEU A 545 1.20 -27.58 -19.05
C LEU A 545 -0.02 -28.11 -19.83
N SER A 546 -1.00 -28.70 -19.16
CA SER A 546 -2.24 -29.16 -19.79
C SER A 546 -3.23 -28.03 -20.13
N SER A 547 -3.04 -26.84 -19.56
CA SER A 547 -3.97 -25.71 -19.64
C SER A 547 -3.35 -24.40 -20.17
N CYS A 548 -2.04 -24.37 -20.39
CA CYS A 548 -1.36 -23.24 -21.01
C CYS A 548 -1.57 -23.21 -22.54
N SER A 549 -1.70 -22.03 -23.12
CA SER A 549 -1.64 -21.82 -24.57
C SER A 549 -0.20 -21.73 -25.07
N VAL A 550 0.72 -21.21 -24.23
CA VAL A 550 2.13 -21.01 -24.55
C VAL A 550 3.00 -21.39 -23.36
N LEU A 551 4.07 -22.17 -23.59
CA LEU A 551 5.14 -22.43 -22.63
C LEU A 551 6.38 -21.57 -22.96
N VAL A 552 6.92 -20.90 -21.95
CA VAL A 552 8.18 -20.16 -22.02
C VAL A 552 9.18 -20.75 -21.03
N LEU A 553 10.35 -21.16 -21.52
CA LEU A 553 11.43 -21.72 -20.72
C LEU A 553 12.58 -20.72 -20.65
N LEU A 554 12.78 -20.10 -19.47
CA LEU A 554 13.83 -19.12 -19.21
C LEU A 554 14.87 -19.72 -18.25
N ILE A 555 15.71 -20.59 -18.82
CA ILE A 555 16.64 -21.47 -18.10
C ILE A 555 17.97 -21.47 -18.85
N GLY A 556 19.09 -21.22 -18.17
CA GLY A 556 20.40 -21.26 -18.82
C GLY A 556 21.56 -21.09 -17.85
N THR A 557 21.52 -20.01 -17.07
CA THR A 557 22.63 -19.50 -16.25
C THR A 557 23.31 -20.48 -15.31
N ASN A 558 22.60 -21.52 -14.83
CA ASN A 558 23.15 -22.54 -13.94
C ASN A 558 23.69 -23.77 -14.68
N SER A 559 23.25 -24.01 -15.92
CA SER A 559 23.71 -25.13 -16.76
C SER A 559 25.01 -24.77 -17.48
N THR A 560 25.09 -23.55 -18.01
CA THR A 560 26.26 -23.03 -18.76
C THR A 560 27.55 -23.00 -17.93
N ARG A 561 27.46 -23.01 -16.60
CA ARG A 561 28.60 -23.06 -15.67
C ARG A 561 29.29 -24.42 -15.57
N SER A 562 28.60 -25.51 -15.93
CA SER A 562 29.07 -26.88 -15.63
C SER A 562 28.78 -27.91 -16.71
N THR A 563 28.02 -27.56 -17.75
CA THR A 563 27.58 -28.45 -18.81
C THR A 563 28.02 -27.89 -20.15
N ALA A 564 28.60 -28.72 -21.02
CA ALA A 564 29.06 -28.28 -22.33
C ALA A 564 27.88 -27.79 -23.19
N ALA A 565 28.08 -26.75 -24.01
CA ALA A 565 27.00 -26.18 -24.83
C ALA A 565 26.32 -27.23 -25.75
N THR A 566 27.07 -28.19 -26.27
CA THR A 566 26.53 -29.32 -27.04
C THR A 566 25.59 -30.22 -26.24
N GLN A 567 25.91 -30.49 -24.97
CA GLN A 567 25.05 -31.23 -24.06
C GLN A 567 23.82 -30.42 -23.64
N ILE A 568 23.96 -29.10 -23.44
CA ILE A 568 22.82 -28.20 -23.18
C ILE A 568 21.84 -28.24 -24.36
N ILE A 569 22.33 -28.14 -25.60
CA ILE A 569 21.49 -28.23 -26.81
C ILE A 569 20.75 -29.57 -26.86
N GLN A 570 21.42 -30.69 -26.58
CA GLN A 570 20.78 -32.01 -26.53
C GLN A 570 19.71 -32.12 -25.42
N GLN A 571 19.96 -31.55 -24.24
CA GLN A 571 19.00 -31.53 -23.13
C GLN A 571 17.76 -30.67 -23.47
N VAL A 572 17.97 -29.51 -24.10
CA VAL A 572 16.89 -28.64 -24.58
C VAL A 572 16.07 -29.33 -25.67
N GLN A 573 16.72 -29.98 -26.64
CA GLN A 573 16.04 -30.75 -27.69
C GLN A 573 15.18 -31.87 -27.10
N HIS A 574 15.75 -32.68 -26.21
CA HIS A 574 15.02 -33.77 -25.55
C HIS A 574 13.84 -33.25 -24.71
N LEU A 575 13.99 -32.13 -24.00
CA LEU A 575 12.89 -31.52 -23.25
C LEU A 575 11.79 -31.03 -24.19
N ILE A 576 12.13 -30.35 -25.29
CA ILE A 576 11.16 -29.90 -26.31
C ILE A 576 10.41 -31.10 -26.90
N GLU A 577 11.11 -32.20 -27.23
CA GLU A 577 10.51 -33.41 -27.77
C GLU A 577 9.51 -34.04 -26.79
N ASN A 578 9.88 -34.18 -25.52
CA ASN A 578 8.99 -34.68 -24.46
C ASN A 578 7.74 -33.78 -24.31
N VAL A 579 7.92 -32.46 -24.20
CA VAL A 579 6.80 -31.50 -24.08
C VAL A 579 5.85 -31.59 -25.27
N ARG A 580 6.37 -31.71 -26.50
CA ARG A 580 5.54 -31.81 -27.71
C ARG A 580 4.85 -33.16 -27.86
N HIS A 581 5.45 -34.23 -27.34
CA HIS A 581 4.86 -35.56 -27.29
C HIS A 581 3.66 -35.59 -26.33
N ASP A 582 3.86 -35.09 -25.11
CA ASP A 582 2.86 -35.13 -24.04
C ASP A 582 1.77 -34.06 -24.22
N TYR A 583 2.13 -32.86 -24.71
CA TYR A 583 1.24 -31.70 -24.83
C TYR A 583 1.07 -31.27 -26.29
N LYS A 584 0.20 -31.97 -27.03
CA LYS A 584 -0.03 -31.74 -28.48
C LYS A 584 -0.35 -30.29 -28.87
N HIS A 585 -0.93 -29.49 -27.98
CA HIS A 585 -1.22 -28.07 -28.23
C HIS A 585 0.03 -27.18 -28.20
N LEU A 586 1.13 -27.64 -27.59
CA LEU A 586 2.46 -26.99 -27.60
C LEU A 586 3.36 -27.49 -28.74
N ASN A 587 2.83 -28.28 -29.68
CA ASN A 587 3.57 -28.75 -30.85
C ASN A 587 3.86 -27.63 -31.87
N ASP A 588 3.04 -26.57 -31.89
CA ASP A 588 3.34 -25.37 -32.68
C ASP A 588 4.64 -24.70 -32.18
N TYR A 589 5.45 -24.20 -33.10
CA TYR A 589 6.66 -23.44 -32.78
C TYR A 589 6.36 -22.06 -32.15
N GLN A 590 5.14 -21.55 -32.31
CA GLN A 590 4.69 -20.31 -31.66
C GLN A 590 4.28 -20.54 -30.20
N ASN A 591 3.94 -21.78 -29.82
CA ASN A 591 3.42 -22.12 -28.48
C ASN A 591 4.52 -22.61 -27.51
N LEU A 592 5.77 -22.71 -27.97
CA LEU A 592 6.90 -23.15 -27.15
C LEU A 592 8.15 -22.29 -27.41
N ALA A 593 8.44 -21.39 -26.49
CA ALA A 593 9.60 -20.51 -26.53
C ALA A 593 10.69 -20.98 -25.56
N VAL A 594 11.95 -21.04 -26.04
CA VAL A 594 13.13 -21.29 -25.21
C VAL A 594 14.04 -20.07 -25.25
N VAL A 595 14.34 -19.52 -24.08
CA VAL A 595 15.24 -18.38 -23.89
C VAL A 595 16.43 -18.86 -23.04
N LEU A 596 17.58 -18.97 -23.69
CA LEU A 596 18.85 -19.29 -23.02
C LEU A 596 19.44 -18.02 -22.42
N THR A 597 19.70 -18.06 -21.11
CA THR A 597 20.32 -17.00 -20.30
C THR A 597 21.74 -17.33 -19.85
#